data_AF-A0A5D4RI98-F1
#
_entry.id   AF-A0A5D4RI98-F1
#
_cell.length_a   1.000
_cell.length_b   1.000
_cell.length_c   1.000
_cell.angle_alpha   90.00
_cell.angle_beta   90.00
_cell.angle_gamma   90.00
#
_symmetry.space_group_name_H-M   'P 1'
#
loop_
_entity.id
_entity.type
_entity.pdbx_description
1 polymer ?
#
loop_
_entity_poly.entity_id
_entity_poly.type
_entity_poly.pdbx_seq_one_letter_code
_entity_poly.pdbx_strand_id
1 'polypeptide(L)'
;MAFLFIFSYIIIILAVIEISALLFIYTGLDKQIARFQVISMMTGTGFTTGESELILEHPLRRKISAFLILFGAFSLAVIISTISSILSENLYTKEIGYVVIILFLMILLLKLPFVRNKLVNWLKHNAEEHYDFTDLPIKDVLLTDDDDYISEYPVLEDSPFAGKKLSEIIDPEKDDVVVLYVKRGEITIRKECLSTEIQEGDDIFVYGDKDTIKKIFGEDTEGKEVKKEG
;
A
#
# COMPACT_ATOMS: atom_id res chain seq x y z
N MET A 1 0.21 -42.13 1.43
CA MET A 1 -0.45 -41.21 2.39
C MET A 1 0.36 -39.95 2.63
N ALA A 2 1.65 -40.05 2.95
CA ALA A 2 2.49 -38.86 3.16
C ALA A 2 2.63 -37.97 1.91
N PHE A 3 2.68 -38.54 0.71
CA PHE A 3 2.57 -37.77 -0.54
C PHE A 3 1.24 -37.03 -0.70
N LEU A 4 0.14 -37.60 -0.22
CA LEU A 4 -1.18 -36.96 -0.20
C LEU A 4 -1.20 -35.80 0.80
N PHE A 5 -0.59 -35.97 1.96
CA PHE A 5 -0.40 -34.89 2.94
C PHE A 5 0.43 -33.76 2.33
N ILE A 6 1.60 -34.06 1.75
CA ILE A 6 2.45 -33.06 1.07
C ILE A 6 1.67 -32.33 -0.03
N PHE A 7 0.97 -33.07 -0.89
CA PHE A 7 0.17 -32.48 -1.96
C PHE A 7 -0.92 -31.55 -1.42
N SER A 8 -1.63 -31.98 -0.37
CA SER A 8 -2.64 -31.16 0.29
C SER A 8 -2.04 -29.92 0.96
N TYR A 9 -0.86 -30.05 1.55
CA TYR A 9 -0.16 -28.98 2.22
C TYR A 9 0.36 -27.94 1.24
N ILE A 10 0.85 -28.38 0.07
CA ILE A 10 1.19 -27.48 -1.04
C ILE A 10 -0.05 -26.70 -1.49
N ILE A 11 -1.22 -27.33 -1.55
CA ILE A 11 -2.48 -26.62 -1.87
C ILE A 11 -2.81 -25.56 -0.81
N ILE A 12 -2.59 -25.84 0.49
CA ILE A 12 -2.74 -24.83 1.57
C ILE A 12 -1.83 -23.65 1.31
N ILE A 13 -0.54 -23.90 1.06
CA ILE A 13 0.46 -22.85 0.82
C ILE A 13 0.06 -21.99 -0.38
N LEU A 14 -0.33 -22.61 -1.49
CA LEU A 14 -0.79 -21.88 -2.67
C LEU A 14 -2.05 -21.05 -2.40
N ALA A 15 -2.97 -21.54 -1.58
CA ALA A 15 -4.15 -20.80 -1.18
C ALA A 15 -3.80 -19.57 -0.32
N VAL A 16 -2.92 -19.75 0.67
CA VAL A 16 -2.44 -18.65 1.52
C VAL A 16 -1.75 -17.57 0.68
N ILE A 17 -0.92 -17.98 -0.28
CA ILE A 17 -0.26 -17.06 -1.23
C ILE A 17 -1.30 -16.29 -2.04
N GLU A 18 -2.27 -16.97 -2.67
CA GLU A 18 -3.24 -16.29 -3.54
C GLU A 18 -4.17 -15.35 -2.76
N ILE A 19 -4.62 -15.77 -1.57
CA ILE A 19 -5.47 -14.93 -0.71
C ILE A 19 -4.71 -13.67 -0.28
N SER A 20 -3.46 -13.82 0.15
CA SER A 20 -2.68 -12.69 0.63
C SER A 20 -2.28 -11.74 -0.51
N ALA A 21 -1.99 -12.27 -1.69
CA ALA A 21 -1.74 -11.46 -2.87
C ALA A 21 -2.99 -10.65 -3.27
N LEU A 22 -4.18 -11.26 -3.20
CA LEU A 22 -5.44 -10.55 -3.44
C LEU A 22 -5.70 -9.45 -2.41
N LEU A 23 -5.37 -9.67 -1.14
CA LEU A 23 -5.47 -8.63 -0.11
C LEU A 23 -4.54 -7.45 -0.41
N PHE A 24 -3.32 -7.72 -0.88
CA PHE A 24 -2.37 -6.67 -1.25
C PHE A 24 -2.82 -5.88 -2.47
N ILE A 25 -3.31 -6.57 -3.50
CA ILE A 25 -3.90 -5.93 -4.68
C ILE A 25 -5.10 -5.09 -4.26
N TYR A 26 -5.94 -5.59 -3.34
CA TYR A 26 -7.10 -4.86 -2.85
C TYR A 26 -6.73 -3.57 -2.11
N THR A 27 -5.58 -3.56 -1.43
CA THR A 27 -5.05 -2.34 -0.81
C THR A 27 -4.42 -1.37 -1.82
N GLY A 28 -4.34 -1.70 -3.11
CA GLY A 28 -3.75 -0.84 -4.16
C GLY A 28 -2.28 -1.15 -4.47
N LEU A 29 -1.89 -2.44 -4.52
CA LEU A 29 -0.61 -2.82 -5.13
C LEU A 29 -0.84 -3.39 -6.52
N ASP A 30 0.09 -3.09 -7.44
CA ASP A 30 0.17 -3.83 -8.70
C ASP A 30 0.25 -5.34 -8.45
N LYS A 31 -0.41 -6.08 -9.34
CA LYS A 31 -0.55 -7.53 -9.26
C LYS A 31 0.80 -8.27 -9.27
N GLN A 32 1.78 -7.78 -10.02
CA GLN A 32 3.09 -8.42 -10.10
C GLN A 32 3.87 -8.19 -8.80
N ILE A 33 3.86 -6.96 -8.29
CA ILE A 33 4.51 -6.59 -7.03
C ILE A 33 3.87 -7.36 -5.87
N ALA A 34 2.54 -7.35 -5.76
CA ALA A 34 1.83 -8.05 -4.70
C ALA A 34 2.17 -9.55 -4.63
N ARG A 35 2.20 -10.23 -5.78
CA ARG A 35 2.54 -11.66 -5.85
C ARG A 35 3.99 -11.92 -5.49
N PHE A 36 4.91 -11.12 -6.01
CA PHE A 36 6.33 -11.25 -5.71
C PHE A 36 6.60 -11.06 -4.21
N GLN A 37 6.03 -10.01 -3.62
CA GLN A 37 6.18 -9.70 -2.20
C GLN A 37 5.61 -10.80 -1.30
N VAL A 38 4.43 -11.33 -1.62
CA VAL A 38 3.82 -12.44 -0.86
C VAL A 38 4.69 -13.70 -0.89
N ILE A 39 5.24 -14.04 -2.05
CA ILE A 39 6.18 -15.17 -2.17
C ILE A 39 7.43 -14.89 -1.33
N SER A 40 8.00 -13.69 -1.45
CA SER A 40 9.22 -13.31 -0.74
C SER A 40 9.06 -13.42 0.79
N MET A 41 7.92 -12.98 1.31
CA MET A 41 7.60 -13.11 2.73
C MET A 41 7.37 -14.56 3.14
N MET A 42 6.69 -15.36 2.31
CA MET A 42 6.50 -16.80 2.54
C MET A 42 7.81 -17.58 2.57
N THR A 43 8.81 -17.16 1.79
CA THR A 43 10.14 -17.78 1.76
C THR A 43 11.10 -17.16 2.77
N GLY A 44 10.71 -16.10 3.47
CA GLY A 44 11.59 -15.34 4.37
C GLY A 44 12.74 -14.64 3.66
N THR A 45 12.65 -14.47 2.33
CA THR A 45 13.63 -13.71 1.56
C THR A 45 13.27 -12.23 1.70
N GLY A 46 14.20 -11.43 2.21
CA GLY A 46 14.05 -9.97 2.27
C GLY A 46 14.78 -9.33 1.09
N PHE A 47 14.07 -8.55 0.29
CA PHE A 47 14.68 -7.63 -0.67
C PHE A 47 14.42 -6.20 -0.19
N THR A 48 15.48 -5.41 -0.04
CA THR A 48 15.35 -3.99 0.27
C THR A 48 15.10 -3.23 -1.04
N THR A 49 13.85 -3.16 -1.46
CA THR A 49 13.41 -2.42 -2.66
C THR A 49 12.36 -1.39 -2.28
N GLY A 50 12.21 -0.31 -3.07
CA GLY A 50 11.12 0.66 -2.87
C GLY A 50 9.74 0.01 -2.88
N GLU A 51 9.56 -1.04 -3.69
CA GLU A 51 8.34 -1.87 -3.70
C GLU A 51 8.04 -2.55 -2.36
N SER A 52 9.07 -2.84 -1.56
CA SER A 52 8.92 -3.45 -0.24
C SER A 52 8.57 -2.42 0.84
N GLU A 53 8.88 -1.14 0.63
CA GLU A 53 8.45 -0.04 1.52
C GLU A 53 6.94 0.19 1.44
N LEU A 54 6.34 0.02 0.26
CA LEU A 54 4.87 0.07 0.05
C LEU A 54 4.11 -0.88 0.99
N ILE A 55 4.73 -1.99 1.39
CA ILE A 55 4.15 -2.96 2.32
C ILE A 55 4.14 -2.44 3.75
N LEU A 56 5.15 -1.66 4.14
CA LEU A 56 5.32 -1.12 5.50
C LEU A 56 4.48 0.14 5.74
N GLU A 57 4.19 0.90 4.67
CA GLU A 57 3.37 2.11 4.73
C GLU A 57 1.92 1.85 5.17
N HIS A 58 1.37 0.67 4.86
CA HIS A 58 -0.03 0.36 5.18
C HIS A 58 -0.15 -0.63 6.36
N PRO A 59 -0.88 -0.28 7.44
CA PRO A 59 -0.96 -1.09 8.67
C PRO A 59 -1.53 -2.50 8.45
N LEU A 60 -2.54 -2.65 7.59
CA LEU A 60 -3.08 -3.95 7.19
C LEU A 60 -2.04 -4.82 6.48
N ARG A 61 -1.31 -4.26 5.51
CA ARG A 61 -0.25 -4.96 4.76
C ARG A 61 0.81 -5.48 5.73
N ARG A 62 1.27 -4.63 6.66
CA ARG A 62 2.21 -5.01 7.74
C ARG A 62 1.75 -6.19 8.60
N LYS A 63 0.47 -6.24 8.98
CA LYS A 63 -0.10 -7.37 9.76
C LYS A 63 -0.10 -8.67 8.94
N ILE A 64 -0.52 -8.60 7.68
CA ILE A 64 -0.51 -9.75 6.76
C ILE A 64 0.92 -10.22 6.51
N SER A 65 1.86 -9.30 6.31
CA SER A 65 3.29 -9.60 6.14
C SER A 65 3.88 -10.36 7.32
N ALA A 66 3.63 -9.88 8.54
CA ALA A 66 4.11 -10.56 9.75
C ALA A 66 3.55 -11.99 9.86
N PHE A 67 2.27 -12.16 9.53
CA PHE A 67 1.65 -13.49 9.45
C PHE A 67 2.33 -14.37 8.39
N LEU A 68 2.55 -13.87 7.17
CA LEU A 68 3.16 -14.62 6.07
C LEU A 68 4.58 -15.05 6.38
N ILE A 69 5.39 -14.18 6.99
CA ILE A 69 6.77 -14.49 7.38
C ILE A 69 6.79 -15.64 8.40
N LEU A 70 5.95 -15.53 9.44
CA LEU A 70 5.87 -16.54 10.48
C LEU A 70 5.30 -17.87 9.94
N PHE A 71 4.22 -17.78 9.15
CA PHE A 71 3.58 -18.93 8.52
C PHE A 71 4.53 -19.64 7.54
N GLY A 72 5.30 -18.88 6.76
CA GLY A 72 6.32 -19.41 5.85
C GLY A 72 7.39 -20.23 6.57
N ALA A 73 7.95 -19.69 7.66
CA ALA A 73 8.94 -20.39 8.49
C ALA A 73 8.38 -21.69 9.09
N PHE A 74 7.18 -21.66 9.66
CA PHE A 74 6.53 -22.88 10.17
C PHE A 74 6.21 -23.87 9.06
N SER A 75 5.77 -23.38 7.90
CA SER A 75 5.42 -24.24 6.77
C SER A 75 6.63 -24.97 6.22
N LEU A 76 7.77 -24.29 6.13
CA LEU A 76 9.02 -24.90 5.75
C LEU A 76 9.44 -26.00 6.74
N ALA A 77 9.33 -25.72 8.06
CA ALA A 77 9.63 -26.71 9.09
C ALA A 77 8.72 -27.96 9.00
N VAL A 78 7.41 -27.76 8.79
CA VAL A 78 6.45 -28.86 8.60
C VAL A 78 6.79 -29.69 7.37
N ILE A 79 7.13 -29.06 6.24
CA ILE A 79 7.54 -29.76 5.02
C ILE A 79 8.81 -30.60 5.26
N ILE A 80 9.85 -30.00 5.85
CA ILE A 80 11.11 -30.70 6.13
C ILE A 80 10.87 -31.89 7.07
N SER A 81 10.12 -31.68 8.15
CA SER A 81 9.76 -32.76 9.09
C SER A 81 9.00 -33.89 8.41
N THR A 82 8.04 -33.54 7.54
CA THR A 82 7.26 -34.52 6.78
C THR A 82 8.14 -35.31 5.82
N ILE A 83 9.00 -34.64 5.05
CA ILE A 83 9.94 -35.30 4.11
C ILE A 83 10.89 -36.22 4.89
N SER A 84 11.44 -35.77 6.01
CA SER A 84 12.30 -36.57 6.87
C SER A 84 11.58 -37.80 7.41
N SER A 85 10.32 -37.66 7.84
CA SER A 85 9.49 -38.77 8.33
C SER A 85 9.15 -39.79 7.23
N ILE A 86 8.98 -39.34 5.97
CA ILE A 86 8.81 -40.24 4.83
C ILE A 86 10.06 -41.06 4.61
N LEU A 87 11.22 -40.42 4.71
CA LEU A 87 12.51 -41.05 4.50
C LEU A 87 12.88 -42.03 5.64
N SER A 88 12.29 -41.87 6.83
CA SER A 88 12.57 -42.66 8.03
C SER A 88 11.58 -43.82 8.29
N GLU A 89 10.76 -44.22 7.31
CA GLU A 89 9.83 -45.37 7.39
C GLU A 89 8.75 -45.35 8.49
N ASN A 90 7.93 -44.28 8.60
CA ASN A 90 6.67 -44.36 9.36
C ASN A 90 5.49 -43.78 8.57
N LEU A 91 4.51 -44.63 8.25
CA LEU A 91 3.31 -44.27 7.50
C LEU A 91 2.14 -43.92 8.44
N TYR A 92 1.68 -42.67 8.38
CA TYR A 92 0.48 -42.21 9.10
C TYR A 92 -0.84 -42.39 8.32
N THR A 93 -1.94 -42.41 9.08
CA THR A 93 -3.28 -43.01 8.91
C THR A 93 -4.25 -42.29 7.95
N LYS A 94 -5.37 -42.97 7.61
CA LYS A 94 -6.44 -42.62 6.64
C LYS A 94 -7.23 -41.32 6.87
N GLU A 95 -7.03 -40.58 7.96
CA GLU A 95 -7.86 -39.42 8.32
C GLU A 95 -7.52 -38.14 7.54
N ILE A 96 -6.33 -38.06 6.93
CA ILE A 96 -5.85 -36.89 6.18
C ILE A 96 -6.66 -36.64 4.89
N GLY A 97 -7.20 -37.68 4.27
CA GLY A 97 -7.95 -37.57 3.01
C GLY A 97 -9.18 -36.65 3.11
N TYR A 98 -9.86 -36.67 4.26
CA TYR A 98 -11.00 -35.79 4.52
C TYR A 98 -10.58 -34.33 4.65
N VAL A 99 -9.42 -34.06 5.27
CA VAL A 99 -8.87 -32.70 5.39
C VAL A 99 -8.57 -32.11 4.02
N VAL A 100 -8.02 -32.89 3.09
CA VAL A 100 -7.72 -32.45 1.72
C VAL A 100 -9.00 -32.05 0.97
N ILE A 101 -10.06 -32.86 1.10
CA ILE A 101 -11.33 -32.62 0.42
C ILE A 101 -12.02 -31.38 0.99
N ILE A 102 -12.04 -31.23 2.33
CA ILE A 102 -12.61 -30.07 3.01
C ILE A 102 -11.87 -28.79 2.61
N LEU A 103 -10.55 -28.84 2.57
CA LEU A 103 -9.72 -27.69 2.19
C LEU A 103 -9.89 -27.31 0.71
N PHE A 104 -9.93 -28.30 -0.19
CA PHE A 104 -10.20 -28.05 -1.60
C PHE A 104 -11.57 -27.40 -1.81
N LEU A 105 -12.60 -27.88 -1.11
CA LEU A 105 -13.94 -27.29 -1.12
C LEU A 105 -13.93 -25.86 -0.56
N MET A 106 -13.17 -25.60 0.51
CA MET A 106 -13.02 -24.26 1.09
C MET A 106 -12.39 -23.27 0.09
N ILE A 107 -11.36 -23.69 -0.64
CA ILE A 107 -10.71 -22.87 -1.67
C ILE A 107 -11.67 -22.60 -2.84
N LEU A 108 -12.42 -23.63 -3.27
CA LEU A 108 -13.44 -23.48 -4.31
C LEU A 108 -14.52 -22.48 -3.90
N LEU A 109 -14.98 -22.56 -2.64
CA LEU A 109 -15.94 -21.62 -2.05
C LEU A 109 -15.40 -20.19 -2.01
N LEU A 110 -14.12 -19.99 -1.66
CA LEU A 110 -13.49 -18.66 -1.66
C LEU A 110 -13.37 -18.04 -3.07
N LYS A 111 -13.24 -18.87 -4.11
CA LYS A 111 -13.18 -18.39 -5.51
C LYS A 111 -14.53 -17.95 -6.06
N LEU A 112 -15.65 -18.26 -5.39
CA LEU A 112 -16.97 -17.82 -5.84
C LEU A 112 -17.12 -16.29 -5.64
N PRO A 113 -17.55 -15.55 -6.68
CA PRO A 113 -17.63 -14.08 -6.63
C PRO A 113 -18.58 -13.57 -5.54
N PHE A 114 -19.61 -14.36 -5.19
CA PHE A 114 -20.54 -14.04 -4.10
C PHE A 114 -19.88 -14.11 -2.72
N VAL A 115 -19.12 -15.17 -2.43
CA VAL A 115 -18.43 -15.35 -1.15
C VAL A 115 -17.31 -14.32 -1.02
N ARG A 116 -16.57 -14.07 -2.11
CA ARG A 116 -15.55 -13.02 -2.16
C ARG A 116 -16.15 -11.65 -1.80
N ASN A 117 -17.24 -11.25 -2.45
CA ASN A 117 -17.86 -9.96 -2.19
C ASN A 117 -18.47 -9.87 -0.78
N LYS A 118 -19.03 -10.97 -0.25
CA LYS A 118 -19.61 -10.99 1.10
C LYS A 118 -18.53 -10.96 2.20
N LEU A 119 -17.43 -11.68 2.00
CA LEU A 119 -16.28 -11.66 2.91
C LEU A 119 -15.61 -10.28 2.90
N VAL A 120 -15.49 -9.67 1.73
CA VAL A 120 -14.99 -8.28 1.57
C VAL A 120 -15.89 -7.29 2.29
N ASN A 121 -17.21 -7.36 2.12
CA ASN A 121 -18.13 -6.47 2.83
C ASN A 121 -18.12 -6.69 4.34
N TRP A 122 -17.95 -7.93 4.81
CA TRP A 122 -17.85 -8.24 6.23
C TRP A 122 -16.52 -7.77 6.84
N LEU A 123 -15.40 -7.94 6.12
CA LEU A 123 -14.10 -7.41 6.51
C LEU A 123 -14.09 -5.88 6.52
N LYS A 124 -14.72 -5.24 5.53
CA LYS A 124 -14.92 -3.78 5.53
C LYS A 124 -15.70 -3.32 6.75
N HIS A 125 -16.83 -3.95 7.05
CA HIS A 125 -17.67 -3.55 8.17
C HIS A 125 -16.99 -3.74 9.55
N ASN A 126 -16.15 -4.77 9.69
CA ASN A 126 -15.37 -4.99 10.91
C ASN A 126 -14.04 -4.20 10.96
N ALA A 127 -13.56 -3.70 9.82
CA ALA A 127 -12.37 -2.84 9.75
C ALA A 127 -12.74 -1.36 9.94
N GLU A 128 -13.89 -0.93 9.45
CA GLU A 128 -14.42 0.44 9.58
C GLU A 128 -14.67 0.84 11.05
N GLU A 129 -14.81 -0.12 11.97
CA GLU A 129 -15.03 0.19 13.39
C GLU A 129 -13.73 0.58 14.14
N HIS A 130 -12.54 0.34 13.57
CA HIS A 130 -11.23 0.53 14.24
C HIS A 130 -10.09 1.10 13.39
N TYR A 131 -10.31 1.54 12.14
CA TYR A 131 -9.29 2.27 11.38
C TYR A 131 -9.48 3.77 11.59
N ASP A 132 -8.75 4.33 12.56
CA ASP A 132 -8.54 5.77 12.63
C ASP A 132 -7.82 6.23 11.36
N PHE A 133 -8.29 7.30 10.73
CA PHE A 133 -7.66 7.94 9.57
C PHE A 133 -6.18 8.28 9.81
N THR A 134 -5.76 8.33 11.07
CA THR A 134 -4.39 8.61 11.50
C THR A 134 -3.37 7.53 11.09
N ASP A 135 -3.81 6.30 10.82
CA ASP A 135 -2.93 5.17 10.47
C ASP A 135 -2.75 4.94 8.96
N LEU A 136 -3.46 5.72 8.12
CA LEU A 136 -3.29 5.68 6.67
C LEU A 136 -2.11 6.56 6.24
N PRO A 137 -1.36 6.19 5.18
CA PRO A 137 -0.41 7.09 4.55
C PRO A 137 -1.08 8.41 4.21
N ILE A 138 -0.46 9.54 4.55
CA ILE A 138 -1.05 10.88 4.34
C ILE A 138 -1.42 11.10 2.86
N LYS A 139 -0.64 10.51 1.94
CA LYS A 139 -0.94 10.50 0.50
C LYS A 139 -2.29 9.86 0.16
N ASP A 140 -2.72 8.82 0.87
CA ASP A 140 -3.97 8.12 0.58
C ASP A 140 -5.19 8.90 1.11
N VAL A 141 -4.95 9.83 2.05
CA VAL A 141 -5.97 10.74 2.60
C VAL A 141 -6.09 12.02 1.78
N LEU A 142 -4.97 12.53 1.25
CA LEU A 142 -4.95 13.75 0.43
C LEU A 142 -5.16 13.48 -1.06
N LEU A 143 -4.61 12.39 -1.64
CA LEU A 143 -4.70 12.08 -3.07
C LEU A 143 -5.89 11.13 -3.34
N THR A 144 -7.09 11.70 -3.30
CA THR A 144 -8.34 10.96 -3.50
C THR A 144 -8.57 10.60 -4.95
N ASP A 145 -8.28 11.53 -5.87
CA ASP A 145 -8.45 11.37 -7.31
C ASP A 145 -7.10 11.18 -8.04
N ASP A 146 -7.14 10.63 -9.26
CA ASP A 146 -5.92 10.34 -10.04
C ASP A 146 -5.18 11.62 -10.51
N ASP A 147 -5.92 12.74 -10.56
CA ASP A 147 -5.43 14.06 -10.97
C ASP A 147 -4.96 14.91 -9.76
N ASP A 148 -5.21 14.44 -8.53
CA ASP A 148 -4.73 15.09 -7.31
C ASP A 148 -3.20 15.01 -7.23
N TYR A 149 -2.58 16.14 -6.92
CA TYR A 149 -1.13 16.28 -6.86
C TYR A 149 -0.68 17.09 -5.67
N ILE A 150 0.44 16.69 -5.06
CA ILE A 150 1.20 17.52 -4.12
C ILE A 150 2.47 17.98 -4.82
N SER A 151 2.72 19.28 -4.83
CA SER A 151 3.88 19.88 -5.45
C SER A 151 4.62 20.82 -4.50
N GLU A 152 5.94 20.85 -4.65
CA GLU A 152 6.85 21.79 -4.02
C GLU A 152 7.34 22.76 -5.09
N TYR A 153 7.09 24.05 -4.88
CA TYR A 153 7.54 25.12 -5.75
C TYR A 153 8.62 25.96 -5.05
N PRO A 154 9.91 25.81 -5.42
CA PRO A 154 10.98 26.66 -4.92
C PRO A 154 10.93 28.03 -5.60
N VAL A 155 10.90 29.10 -4.80
CA VAL A 155 10.89 30.48 -5.30
C VAL A 155 12.32 30.94 -5.54
N LEU A 156 12.76 30.87 -6.80
CA LEU A 156 14.08 31.33 -7.23
C LEU A 156 14.16 32.87 -7.36
N GLU A 157 15.38 33.41 -7.41
CA GLU A 157 15.65 34.86 -7.53
C GLU A 157 14.98 35.52 -8.77
N ASP A 158 14.76 34.75 -9.85
CA ASP A 158 14.06 35.21 -11.07
C ASP A 158 12.55 34.87 -11.10
N SER A 159 11.97 34.44 -9.97
CA SER A 159 10.57 34.00 -9.94
C SER A 159 9.60 35.18 -10.13
N PRO A 160 8.61 35.08 -11.05
CA PRO A 160 7.61 36.12 -11.26
C PRO A 160 6.65 36.31 -10.07
N PHE A 161 6.79 35.48 -9.04
CA PHE A 161 5.98 35.45 -7.83
C PHE A 161 6.67 36.11 -6.62
N ALA A 162 7.98 36.38 -6.70
CA ALA A 162 8.71 37.06 -5.63
C ALA A 162 8.11 38.45 -5.35
N GLY A 163 7.87 38.75 -4.06
CA GLY A 163 7.28 40.00 -3.61
C GLY A 163 5.77 40.14 -3.78
N LYS A 164 5.07 39.11 -4.27
CA LYS A 164 3.59 39.08 -4.33
C LYS A 164 3.01 38.28 -3.17
N LYS A 165 1.74 38.51 -2.88
CA LYS A 165 0.98 37.67 -1.95
C LYS A 165 0.43 36.45 -2.67
N LEU A 166 0.41 35.31 -2.00
CA LEU A 166 -0.18 34.07 -2.53
C LEU A 166 -1.66 34.25 -2.95
N SER A 167 -2.42 35.09 -2.25
CA SER A 167 -3.81 35.45 -2.57
C SER A 167 -3.97 36.22 -3.89
N GLU A 168 -2.89 36.79 -4.42
CA GLU A 168 -2.91 37.48 -5.72
C GLU A 168 -2.59 36.52 -6.88
N ILE A 169 -2.06 35.33 -6.55
CA ILE A 169 -1.59 34.33 -7.51
C ILE A 169 -2.58 33.16 -7.59
N ILE A 170 -3.11 32.74 -6.44
CA ILE A 170 -4.07 31.65 -6.31
C ILE A 170 -5.39 32.22 -5.79
N ASP A 171 -6.48 31.92 -6.49
CA ASP A 171 -7.84 32.18 -6.03
C ASP A 171 -8.43 30.89 -5.42
N PRO A 172 -8.52 30.75 -4.08
CA PRO A 172 -8.97 29.52 -3.43
C PRO A 172 -10.42 29.15 -3.75
N GLU A 173 -11.22 30.08 -4.30
CA GLU A 173 -12.60 29.82 -4.69
C GLU A 173 -12.74 29.40 -6.16
N LYS A 174 -11.72 29.63 -7.00
CA LYS A 174 -11.76 29.36 -8.45
C LYS A 174 -10.75 28.35 -8.93
N ASP A 175 -9.56 28.35 -8.33
CA ASP A 175 -8.48 27.44 -8.66
C ASP A 175 -8.59 26.23 -7.73
N ASP A 176 -8.57 25.03 -8.31
CA ASP A 176 -8.59 23.77 -7.54
C ASP A 176 -7.20 23.46 -6.96
N VAL A 177 -6.70 24.41 -6.16
CA VAL A 177 -5.37 24.38 -5.54
C VAL A 177 -5.43 24.96 -4.14
N VAL A 178 -4.96 24.18 -3.18
CA VAL A 178 -4.83 24.55 -1.77
C VAL A 178 -3.36 24.67 -1.40
N VAL A 179 -3.00 25.80 -0.81
CA VAL A 179 -1.65 26.00 -0.23
C VAL A 179 -1.59 25.34 1.14
N LEU A 180 -0.75 24.32 1.29
CA LEU A 180 -0.57 23.60 2.55
C LEU A 180 0.24 24.44 3.54
N TYR A 181 1.40 24.94 3.11
CA TYR A 181 2.27 25.81 3.90
C TYR A 181 3.38 26.43 3.04
N VAL A 182 4.00 27.49 3.55
CA VAL A 182 5.22 28.08 2.99
C VAL A 182 6.36 27.81 3.96
N LYS A 183 7.50 27.33 3.45
CA LYS A 183 8.71 27.10 4.22
C LYS A 183 9.76 28.14 3.84
N ARG A 184 10.19 28.93 4.83
CA ARG A 184 11.22 29.96 4.69
C ARG A 184 12.43 29.53 5.52
N GLY A 185 13.36 28.83 4.88
CA GLY A 185 14.48 28.18 5.58
C GLY A 185 13.99 27.20 6.65
N GLU A 186 14.23 27.52 7.92
CA GLU A 186 13.82 26.70 9.08
C GLU A 186 12.39 27.01 9.58
N ILE A 187 11.75 28.08 9.08
CA ILE A 187 10.44 28.53 9.55
C ILE A 187 9.34 27.98 8.64
N THR A 188 8.35 27.30 9.22
CA THR A 188 7.14 26.86 8.49
C THR A 188 5.97 27.78 8.79
N ILE A 189 5.53 28.53 7.78
CA ILE A 189 4.37 29.41 7.82
C ILE A 189 3.16 28.60 7.39
N ARG A 190 2.29 28.26 8.34
CA ARG A 190 1.05 27.48 8.11
C ARG A 190 -0.22 28.31 8.19
N LYS A 191 -0.20 29.38 8.97
CA LYS A 191 -1.31 30.33 9.10
C LYS A 191 -1.07 31.48 8.13
N GLU A 192 -2.14 32.02 7.58
CA GLU A 192 -2.05 33.23 6.75
C GLU A 192 -1.15 33.06 5.52
N CYS A 193 -1.01 31.82 5.01
CA CYS A 193 -0.21 31.51 3.81
C CYS A 193 -0.62 32.39 2.63
N LEU A 194 -1.92 32.55 2.38
CA LEU A 194 -2.46 33.36 1.29
C LEU A 194 -2.10 34.85 1.42
N SER A 195 -2.06 35.40 2.64
CA SER A 195 -1.74 36.81 2.88
C SER A 195 -0.25 37.08 3.05
N THR A 196 0.58 36.03 3.09
CA THR A 196 2.03 36.13 3.25
C THR A 196 2.66 36.56 1.91
N GLU A 197 3.57 37.53 1.99
CA GLU A 197 4.40 37.93 0.85
C GLU A 197 5.50 36.90 0.63
N ILE A 198 5.54 36.37 -0.60
CA ILE A 198 6.51 35.39 -1.04
C ILE A 198 7.89 36.05 -1.15
N GLN A 199 8.92 35.41 -0.62
CA GLN A 199 10.31 35.87 -0.70
C GLN A 199 11.15 34.87 -1.49
N GLU A 200 12.25 35.35 -2.05
CA GLU A 200 13.25 34.51 -2.70
C GLU A 200 13.81 33.50 -1.68
N GLY A 201 13.90 32.24 -2.09
CA GLY A 201 14.30 31.12 -1.23
C GLY A 201 13.17 30.52 -0.37
N ASP A 202 11.91 30.93 -0.58
CA ASP A 202 10.75 30.24 -0.02
C ASP A 202 10.42 28.97 -0.80
N ASP A 203 10.04 27.90 -0.12
CA ASP A 203 9.46 26.70 -0.72
C ASP A 203 7.95 26.69 -0.43
N ILE A 204 7.14 26.69 -1.49
CA ILE A 204 5.68 26.68 -1.39
C ILE A 204 5.16 25.27 -1.62
N PHE A 205 4.45 24.73 -0.63
CA PHE A 205 3.84 23.40 -0.73
C PHE A 205 2.36 23.53 -1.06
N VAL A 206 1.96 22.97 -2.19
CA VAL A 206 0.59 23.04 -2.72
C VAL A 206 0.02 21.65 -2.97
N TYR A 207 -1.30 21.54 -2.84
CA TYR A 207 -2.09 20.35 -3.12
C TYR A 207 -3.27 20.72 -4.03
N GLY A 208 -3.61 19.91 -5.01
CA GLY A 208 -4.78 20.10 -5.87
C GLY A 208 -4.61 19.48 -7.25
N ASP A 209 -5.42 19.93 -8.21
CA ASP A 209 -5.42 19.41 -9.57
C ASP A 209 -4.10 19.68 -10.30
N LYS A 210 -3.53 18.63 -10.91
CA LYS A 210 -2.23 18.68 -11.60
C LYS A 210 -2.16 19.74 -12.70
N ASP A 211 -3.17 19.84 -13.54
CA ASP A 211 -3.17 20.76 -14.68
C ASP A 211 -3.27 22.21 -14.21
N THR A 212 -4.06 22.45 -13.15
CA THR A 212 -4.18 23.76 -12.51
C THR A 212 -2.88 24.18 -11.84
N ILE A 213 -2.22 23.29 -11.10
CA ILE A 213 -0.90 23.56 -10.49
C ILE A 213 0.12 23.95 -11.57
N LYS A 214 0.21 23.17 -12.66
CA LYS A 214 1.13 23.45 -13.77
C LYS A 214 0.83 24.78 -14.46
N LYS A 215 -0.45 25.13 -14.60
CA LYS A 215 -0.86 26.39 -15.21
C LYS A 215 -0.45 27.61 -14.36
N ILE A 216 -0.52 27.49 -13.04
CA ILE A 216 -0.19 28.58 -12.11
C ILE A 216 1.32 28.71 -11.94
N PHE A 217 2.03 27.59 -11.70
CA PHE A 217 3.44 27.60 -11.30
C PHE A 217 4.43 27.26 -12.42
N GLY A 218 3.95 26.84 -13.60
CA GLY A 218 4.78 26.43 -14.74
C GLY A 218 5.22 24.97 -14.69
N GLU A 219 5.90 24.50 -15.74
CA GLU A 219 6.44 23.12 -15.82
C GLU A 219 7.70 22.91 -14.95
N ASP A 220 8.34 23.99 -14.49
CA ASP A 220 9.60 23.99 -13.72
C ASP A 220 9.41 23.75 -12.20
N THR A 221 8.34 23.07 -11.79
CA THR A 221 8.25 22.55 -10.43
C THR A 221 9.19 21.35 -10.30
N GLU A 222 10.40 21.55 -9.74
CA GLU A 222 11.31 20.45 -9.36
C GLU A 222 10.80 19.60 -8.18
N GLY A 223 9.59 19.87 -7.68
CA GLY A 223 8.98 19.14 -6.58
C GLY A 223 8.77 17.67 -6.91
N LYS A 224 9.35 16.79 -6.09
CA LYS A 224 9.21 15.33 -6.15
C LYS A 224 7.76 14.93 -6.49
N GLU A 225 7.54 14.43 -7.70
CA GLU A 225 6.25 13.90 -8.13
C GLU A 225 5.88 12.69 -7.25
N VAL A 226 5.09 12.90 -6.20
CA VAL A 226 4.49 11.80 -5.44
C VAL A 226 3.12 11.55 -6.02
N LYS A 227 3.06 10.74 -7.09
CA LYS A 227 1.81 10.25 -7.64
C LYS A 227 1.23 9.17 -6.75
N LYS A 228 -0.10 9.05 -6.77
CA LYS A 228 -0.79 7.82 -6.41
C LYS A 228 -0.35 6.73 -7.39
N GLU A 229 0.56 5.85 -6.96
CA GLU A 229 0.86 4.64 -7.72
C GLU A 229 -0.36 3.71 -7.57
N GLY A 230 -1.01 3.42 -8.71
CA GLY A 230 -2.20 2.57 -8.79
C GLY A 230 -1.94 1.09 -8.58
#